data_AF-A0A2A2RJM2-F1
#
_entry.id   AF-A0A2A2RJM2-F1
#
_cell.length_a   1.000
_cell.length_b   1.000
_cell.length_c   1.000
_cell.angle_alpha   90.00
_cell.angle_beta   90.00
_cell.angle_gamma   90.00
#
_symmetry.space_group_name_H-M   'P 1'
#
loop_
_entity.id
_entity.type
_entity.pdbx_description
1 polymer ?
#
loop_
_entity_poly.entity_id
_entity_poly.type
_entity_poly.pdbx_seq_one_letter_code
_entity_poly.pdbx_strand_id
1 'polypeptide(L)' 'KGCQGVMCGHIHTAADKRIGDIHYLNSGDWVESLTAIVEHWDGRFELLDFASFVRRFPLPDRDSIEPGAELAEA' A
#
# COMPACT_ATOMS: atom_id res chain seq x y z
N LYS A 1 -0.86 -24.30 2.59
CA LYS A 1 0.54 -24.67 2.93
C LYS A 1 1.37 -24.51 1.65
N GLY A 2 2.57 -23.93 1.73
CA GLY A 2 3.39 -23.60 0.54
C GLY A 2 3.48 -22.11 0.20
N CYS A 3 3.10 -21.22 1.12
CA CYS A 3 3.26 -19.78 0.94
C CYS A 3 4.73 -19.37 1.19
N GLN A 4 5.21 -18.36 0.47
CA GLN A 4 6.58 -17.81 0.58
C GLN A 4 6.65 -16.53 1.44
N GLY A 5 5.52 -16.11 2.01
CA GLY A 5 5.41 -14.85 2.70
C GLY A 5 4.16 -14.74 3.57
N VAL A 6 4.07 -13.63 4.30
CA VAL A 6 2.95 -13.24 5.15
C VAL A 6 2.68 -11.75 4.95
N MET A 7 1.41 -11.40 4.72
CA MET A 7 0.92 -10.02 4.76
C MET A 7 -0.03 -9.88 5.94
N CYS A 8 0.16 -8.85 6.76
CA CYS A 8 -0.69 -8.60 7.91
C CYS A 8 -0.84 -7.11 8.25
N GLY A 9 -1.59 -6.82 9.30
CA GLY A 9 -1.79 -5.50 9.88
C GLY A 9 -1.82 -5.57 11.41
N HIS A 10 -2.83 -4.97 12.03
CA HIS A 10 -3.17 -5.03 13.46
C HIS A 10 -2.23 -4.30 14.43
N ILE A 11 -0.92 -4.35 14.25
CA ILE A 11 0.07 -3.76 15.18
C ILE A 11 0.49 -2.33 14.81
N HIS A 12 -0.09 -1.76 13.75
CA HIS A 12 0.13 -0.38 13.30
C HIS A 12 1.61 -0.02 13.06
N THR A 13 2.42 -1.01 12.67
CA THR A 13 3.84 -0.81 12.37
C THR A 13 4.10 -1.33 10.97
N ALA A 14 4.32 -0.42 10.03
CA ALA A 14 4.57 -0.78 8.65
C ALA A 14 5.91 -1.53 8.48
N ALA A 15 5.94 -2.54 7.62
CA ALA A 15 7.14 -3.33 7.37
C ALA A 15 7.15 -3.97 5.99
N ASP A 16 8.31 -3.94 5.35
CA ASP A 16 8.67 -4.79 4.20
C ASP A 16 10.04 -5.39 4.50
N LYS A 17 10.07 -6.66 4.87
CA LYS A 17 11.28 -7.31 5.39
C LYS A 17 11.39 -8.76 4.93
N ARG A 18 12.62 -9.22 4.75
CA ARG A 18 12.94 -10.65 4.62
C ARG A 18 13.34 -11.22 5.98
N ILE A 19 12.66 -12.27 6.40
CA ILE A 19 12.92 -13.00 7.65
C ILE A 19 13.23 -14.45 7.28
N GLY A 20 14.51 -14.75 7.09
CA GLY A 20 14.93 -15.97 6.41
C GLY A 20 14.33 -16.03 5.02
N ASP A 21 13.67 -17.14 4.69
CA ASP A 21 13.02 -17.35 3.39
C ASP A 21 11.64 -16.70 3.28
N ILE A 22 11.13 -16.09 4.37
CA ILE A 22 9.78 -15.51 4.42
C ILE A 22 9.84 -14.03 4.07
N HIS A 23 9.02 -13.60 3.10
CA HIS A 23 8.71 -12.19 2.89
C HIS A 23 7.62 -11.74 3.87
N TYR A 24 7.98 -10.89 4.82
CA TYR A 24 7.07 -10.32 5.81
C TYR A 24 6.67 -8.90 5.41
N LEU A 25 5.36 -8.70 5.25
CA LEU A 25 4.74 -7.44 4.90
C LEU A 25 3.73 -7.05 5.98
N ASN A 26 3.79 -5.80 6.44
CA ASN A 26 2.80 -5.21 7.33
C ASN A 26 2.37 -3.85 6.77
N SER A 27 1.05 -3.66 6.60
CA SER A 27 0.50 -2.44 6.00
C SER A 27 0.70 -1.18 6.85
N GLY A 28 0.97 -1.34 8.15
CA GLY A 28 0.85 -0.25 9.11
C GLY A 28 -0.60 0.20 9.25
N ASP A 29 -0.80 1.50 9.38
CA ASP A 29 -2.06 2.18 9.60
C ASP A 29 -2.16 3.49 8.78
N TRP A 30 -3.35 4.08 8.72
CA TRP A 30 -3.64 5.27 7.92
C TRP A 30 -3.65 6.58 8.72
N VAL A 31 -3.01 6.59 9.89
CA VAL A 31 -2.91 7.76 10.75
C VAL A 31 -1.44 8.15 10.90
N GLU A 32 -0.60 7.21 11.31
CA GLU A 32 0.82 7.43 11.60
C GLU A 32 1.69 7.02 10.41
N SER A 33 1.54 5.78 9.92
CA SER A 33 2.41 5.29 8.85
C SER A 33 2.01 5.80 7.46
N LEU A 34 0.71 5.95 7.21
CA LEU A 34 0.15 6.34 5.90
C LEU A 34 0.73 5.50 4.75
N THR A 35 0.83 4.19 4.95
CA THR A 35 1.35 3.25 3.96
C THR A 35 0.28 2.30 3.42
N ALA A 36 0.53 1.75 2.24
CA ALA A 36 -0.24 0.67 1.64
C ALA A 36 0.69 -0.39 1.04
N ILE A 37 0.29 -1.66 1.06
CA ILE A 37 0.98 -2.72 0.33
C ILE A 37 0.39 -2.76 -1.08
N VAL A 38 1.25 -2.66 -2.10
CA VAL A 38 0.88 -2.74 -3.51
C VAL A 38 1.57 -3.93 -4.15
N GLU A 39 0.81 -4.71 -4.93
CA GLU A 39 1.36 -5.72 -5.84
C GLU A 39 1.41 -5.13 -7.25
N HIS A 40 2.59 -5.18 -7.86
CA HIS A 40 2.80 -4.76 -9.24
C HIS A 40 2.48 -5.91 -10.20
N TRP A 41 2.17 -5.60 -11.46
CA TRP A 41 1.87 -6.61 -12.50
C TRP A 41 3.00 -7.61 -12.76
N ASP A 42 4.24 -7.28 -12.38
CA ASP A 42 5.41 -8.17 -12.46
C ASP A 42 5.59 -9.06 -11.22
N GLY A 43 4.63 -9.03 -10.27
CA GLY A 43 4.62 -9.82 -9.04
C GLY A 43 5.49 -9.24 -7.92
N ARG A 44 6.06 -8.05 -8.09
CA ARG A 44 6.79 -7.38 -6.99
C ARG A 44 5.80 -6.76 -6.01
N PHE A 45 6.13 -6.86 -4.72
CA PHE A 45 5.43 -6.13 -3.66
C PHE A 45 6.21 -4.88 -3.28
N GLU A 46 5.47 -3.83 -2.94
CA GLU A 46 5.99 -2.55 -2.45
C GLU A 46 5.15 -2.09 -1.27
N LEU A 47 5.81 -1.65 -0.20
CA LEU A 47 5.17 -0.86 0.85
C LEU A 47 5.26 0.62 0.47
N LEU A 48 4.19 1.15 -0.10
CA LEU A 48 4.12 2.49 -0.66
C LEU A 48 3.68 3.50 0.40
N ASP A 49 4.45 4.59 0.56
CA ASP A 49 4.07 5.72 1.40
C ASP A 49 3.20 6.71 0.65
N PHE A 50 2.16 7.23 1.33
CA PHE A 50 1.19 8.14 0.72
C PHE A 50 1.83 9.42 0.17
N ALA A 51 2.83 9.97 0.85
CA ALA A 51 3.50 11.18 0.38
C ALA A 51 4.23 10.95 -0.95
N SER A 52 4.91 9.81 -1.12
CA SER A 52 5.54 9.42 -2.39
C SER A 52 4.52 9.09 -3.45
N PHE A 53 3.41 8.43 -3.08
CA PHE A 53 2.30 8.20 -3.99
C PHE A 53 1.78 9.53 -4.56
N VAL A 54 1.45 10.51 -3.72
CA VAL A 54 0.94 11.82 -4.17
C VAL A 54 1.97 12.58 -5.00
N ARG A 55 3.27 12.46 -4.68
CA ARG A 55 4.33 13.05 -5.51
C ARG A 55 4.38 12.44 -6.91
N ARG A 56 4.15 11.13 -7.03
CA ARG A 56 4.18 10.40 -8.31
C ARG A 56 2.87 10.52 -9.08
N PHE A 57 1.76 10.56 -8.37
CA PHE A 57 0.40 10.63 -8.86
C PHE A 57 -0.34 11.73 -8.09
N PRO A 58 -0.17 13.00 -8.51
CA PRO A 58 -0.83 14.12 -7.85
C PRO A 58 -2.34 13.89 -7.80
N LEU A 59 -2.91 14.02 -6.60
CA LEU A 59 -4.35 13.92 -6.44
C LEU A 59 -5.04 15.05 -7.21
N PRO A 60 -6.18 14.78 -7.86
CA PRO A 60 -6.97 15.83 -8.49
C PRO A 60 -7.42 16.85 -7.44
N ASP A 61 -7.68 18.07 -7.91
CA ASP A 61 -8.27 19.09 -7.05
C ASP A 61 -9.61 18.57 -6.51
N ARG A 62 -9.90 18.77 -5.23
CA ARG A 62 -11.13 18.25 -4.62
C ARG A 62 -12.37 18.81 -5.30
N ASP A 63 -12.28 20.04 -5.80
CA ASP A 63 -13.36 20.72 -6.50
C ASP A 63 -13.51 20.26 -7.96
N SER A 64 -12.56 19.45 -8.46
CA SER A 64 -12.61 18.84 -9.79
C SER A 64 -13.22 17.43 -9.80
N ILE A 65 -13.54 16.87 -8.62
CA ILE A 65 -14.20 15.58 -8.51
C ILE A 65 -15.71 15.81 -8.57
N GLU A 66 -16.34 15.42 -9.68
CA GLU A 66 -17.80 15.40 -9.80
C GLU A 66 -18.41 14.56 -8.67
N PRO A 67 -19.42 15.07 -7.93
CA PRO A 67 -20.06 14.32 -6.85
C PRO A 67 -20.62 12.99 -7.38
N GLY A 68 -20.10 11.88 -6.87
CA GLY A 68 -20.52 10.53 -7.28
C GLY A 68 -19.69 9.90 -8.40
N ALA A 69 -18.57 10.50 -8.81
CA ALA A 69 -17.57 9.79 -9.59
C ALA A 69 -17.01 8.63 -8.76
N GLU A 70 -17.41 7.40 -9.08
CA GLU A 70 -16.73 6.21 -8.58
C GLU A 70 -15.25 6.31 -8.96
N LEU A 71 -14.37 6.06 -7.97
CA LEU A 71 -12.96 5.80 -8.25
C LEU A 71 -12.95 4.65 -9.25
N ALA A 72 -12.58 4.93 -10.51
CA ALA A 72 -12.47 3.91 -11.53
C ALA A 72 -11.62 2.77 -10.97
N GLU A 73 -12.20 1.57 -10.95
CA GLU A 73 -11.54 0.37 -10.42
C GLU A 73 -10.15 0.24 -11.07
N ALA A 74 -9.12 0.25 -10.22
CA ALA A 74 -7.72 0.13 -10.61
C ALA A 74 -7.32 -1.31 -10.91
#